data_AF-A0A849Q5A1-F1
#
_entry.id   AF-A0A849Q5A1-F1
#
_cell.length_a   1.000
_cell.length_b   1.000
_cell.length_c   1.000
_cell.angle_alpha   90.00
_cell.angle_beta   90.00
_cell.angle_gamma   90.00
#
_symmetry.space_group_name_H-M   'P 1'
#
loop_
_entity.id
_entity.type
_entity.pdbx_description
1 polymer ?
#
loop_
_entity_poly.entity_id
_entity_poly.type
_entity_poly.pdbx_seq_one_letter_code
_entity_poly.pdbx_strand_id
1 'polypeptide(L)'
;PDYYGLEISWAWEIWPWNFYEDLTSLITKIFEGEGTTEVGTQELKKYLREYNNIVLSDEQLSKIKSHLGFLGKIEYPLDKVWRFIK
;
A
#
# COMPACT_ATOMS: atom_id res chain seq x y z
N PRO A 1 19.66 5.82 21.27
CA PRO A 1 20.54 6.92 20.80
C PRO A 1 20.77 7.88 21.96
N ASP A 2 21.82 8.71 21.93
CA ASP A 2 22.10 9.67 23.00
C ASP A 2 20.98 10.73 23.15
N TYR A 3 20.24 11.00 22.08
CA TYR A 3 19.01 11.81 22.08
C TYR A 3 17.94 11.15 21.19
N TYR A 4 16.67 11.27 21.59
CA TYR A 4 15.51 10.83 20.82
C TYR A 4 14.33 11.78 21.03
N GLY A 5 13.41 11.84 20.05
CA GLY A 5 12.23 12.72 20.12
C GLY A 5 11.08 12.12 20.92
N LEU A 6 10.83 10.82 20.79
CA LEU A 6 9.73 10.11 21.44
C LEU A 6 10.12 8.65 21.71
N GLU A 7 9.70 8.13 22.85
CA GLU A 7 9.79 6.70 23.15
C GLU A 7 8.47 6.03 22.75
N ILE A 8 8.56 4.98 21.94
CA ILE A 8 7.41 4.27 21.39
C ILE A 8 7.59 2.76 21.50
N SER A 9 6.48 2.03 21.63
CA SER A 9 6.47 0.59 21.39
C SER A 9 6.69 0.29 19.91
N TRP A 10 7.16 -0.91 19.58
CA TRP A 10 7.44 -1.28 18.19
C TRP A 10 6.19 -1.17 17.32
N ALA A 11 6.32 -0.46 16.22
CA ALA A 11 5.36 -0.37 15.14
C ALA A 11 6.11 -0.09 13.83
N TRP A 12 5.49 -0.39 12.70
CA TRP A 12 5.96 0.14 11.42
C TRP A 12 5.39 1.54 11.21
N GLU A 13 6.23 2.56 11.36
CA GLU A 13 5.84 3.96 11.19
C GLU A 13 6.07 4.41 9.73
N ILE A 14 5.00 4.87 9.07
CA ILE A 14 5.07 5.40 7.71
C ILE A 14 5.35 6.90 7.78
N TRP A 15 6.57 7.28 7.42
CA TRP A 15 6.97 8.68 7.36
C TRP A 15 6.43 9.39 6.11
N PRO A 16 6.18 10.71 6.16
CA PRO A 16 5.65 11.45 5.01
C PRO A 16 6.48 11.32 3.72
N TRP A 17 7.81 11.26 3.83
CA TRP A 17 8.72 11.09 2.70
C TRP A 17 8.77 9.66 2.17
N ASN A 18 8.33 8.67 2.95
CA ASN A 18 8.35 7.25 2.58
C ASN A 18 6.97 6.71 2.17
N PHE A 19 5.94 7.56 2.20
CA PHE A 19 4.53 7.18 2.08
C PHE A 19 4.23 6.25 0.88
N TYR A 20 4.76 6.57 -0.30
CA TYR A 20 4.51 5.78 -1.52
C TYR A 20 5.27 4.44 -1.53
N GLU A 21 6.51 4.42 -1.03
CA GLU A 21 7.33 3.21 -0.99
C GLU A 21 6.77 2.21 0.03
N ASP A 22 6.40 2.69 1.21
CA ASP A 22 5.77 1.86 2.24
C ASP A 22 4.42 1.31 1.78
N LEU A 23 3.55 2.16 1.21
CA LEU A 23 2.26 1.67 0.72
C LEU A 23 2.40 0.71 -0.46
N THR A 24 3.38 0.90 -1.34
CA THR A 24 3.67 -0.08 -2.39
C THR A 24 4.09 -1.42 -1.81
N SER A 25 4.93 -1.40 -0.78
CA SER A 25 5.41 -2.60 -0.11
C SER A 25 4.28 -3.32 0.65
N LEU A 26 3.44 -2.57 1.37
CA LEU A 26 2.28 -3.13 2.07
C LEU A 26 1.24 -3.71 1.12
N ILE A 27 0.93 -2.98 0.03
CA ILE A 27 0.03 -3.48 -1.02
C ILE A 27 0.60 -4.76 -1.63
N THR A 28 1.88 -4.81 -1.97
CA THR A 28 2.53 -6.02 -2.51
C THR A 28 2.38 -7.22 -1.57
N LYS A 29 2.61 -7.02 -0.26
CA LYS A 29 2.42 -8.06 0.76
C LYS A 29 0.97 -8.53 0.89
N ILE A 30 -0.02 -7.68 0.59
CA ILE A 30 -1.43 -8.10 0.54
C ILE A 30 -1.65 -9.12 -0.57
N PHE A 31 -1.12 -8.88 -1.78
CA PHE A 31 -1.23 -9.84 -2.89
C PHE A 31 -0.54 -11.17 -2.55
N GLU A 32 0.66 -11.10 -1.97
CA GLU A 32 1.40 -12.29 -1.52
C GLU A 32 0.65 -13.08 -0.43
N GLY A 33 0.09 -12.38 0.56
CA GLY A 33 -0.63 -12.98 1.68
C GLY A 33 -1.96 -13.61 1.29
N GLU A 34 -2.73 -12.95 0.42
CA GLU A 34 -4.01 -13.46 -0.08
C GLU A 34 -3.84 -14.50 -1.20
N GLY A 35 -2.62 -14.66 -1.74
CA GLY A 35 -2.34 -15.63 -2.81
C GLY A 35 -3.06 -15.32 -4.12
N THR A 36 -3.40 -14.05 -4.35
CA THR A 36 -4.10 -13.58 -5.55
C THR A 36 -3.21 -12.69 -6.40
N THR A 37 -3.44 -12.67 -7.70
CA THR A 37 -2.80 -11.73 -8.64
C THR A 37 -3.71 -10.54 -8.96
N GLU A 38 -4.95 -10.55 -8.49
CA GLU A 38 -5.96 -9.53 -8.80
C GLU A 38 -6.81 -9.20 -7.58
N VAL A 39 -7.00 -7.91 -7.29
CA VAL A 39 -7.83 -7.42 -6.18
C VAL A 39 -8.65 -6.21 -6.62
N GLY A 40 -9.92 -6.16 -6.22
CA GLY A 40 -10.77 -4.98 -6.45
C GLY A 40 -10.40 -3.81 -5.54
N THR A 41 -10.59 -2.57 -5.98
CA THR A 41 -10.25 -1.37 -5.17
C THR A 41 -10.89 -1.36 -3.78
N GLN A 42 -12.16 -1.77 -3.65
CA GLN A 42 -12.84 -1.80 -2.36
C GLN A 42 -12.30 -2.89 -1.43
N GLU A 43 -11.92 -4.02 -2.01
CA GLU A 43 -11.32 -5.14 -1.29
C GLU A 43 -9.90 -4.78 -0.83
N LEU A 44 -9.10 -4.12 -1.67
CA LEU A 44 -7.78 -3.60 -1.27
C LEU A 44 -7.88 -2.62 -0.09
N LYS A 45 -8.88 -1.73 -0.10
CA LYS A 45 -9.16 -0.84 1.05
C LYS A 45 -9.54 -1.61 2.32
N LYS A 46 -10.28 -2.70 2.17
CA LYS A 46 -10.63 -3.58 3.29
C LYS A 46 -9.36 -4.21 3.89
N TYR A 47 -8.49 -4.79 3.05
CA TYR A 47 -7.23 -5.40 3.49
C TYR A 47 -6.28 -4.41 4.16
N LEU A 48 -6.08 -3.22 3.59
CA LEU A 48 -5.24 -2.17 4.22
C LEU A 48 -5.77 -1.75 5.61
N ARG A 49 -7.09 -1.72 5.79
CA ARG A 49 -7.70 -1.44 7.10
C ARG A 49 -7.47 -2.60 8.06
N GLU A 50 -7.75 -3.83 7.64
CA GLU A 50 -7.71 -5.01 8.50
C GLU A 50 -6.29 -5.40 8.91
N TYR A 51 -5.31 -5.30 8.00
CA TYR A 51 -3.94 -5.75 8.27
C TYR A 51 -3.01 -4.65 8.76
N ASN A 52 -3.30 -3.39 8.43
CA ASN A 52 -2.38 -2.27 8.70
C ASN A 52 -3.03 -1.09 9.42
N ASN A 53 -4.34 -1.13 9.69
CA ASN A 53 -5.11 -0.01 10.24
C ASN A 53 -4.98 1.27 9.39
N ILE A 54 -4.89 1.12 8.06
CA ILE A 54 -4.73 2.22 7.10
C ILE A 54 -6.05 2.49 6.40
N VAL A 55 -6.47 3.76 6.39
CA VAL A 55 -7.63 4.24 5.63
C VAL A 55 -7.17 5.36 4.69
N LEU A 56 -7.41 5.16 3.39
CA LEU A 56 -6.98 6.08 2.34
C LEU A 56 -8.19 6.67 1.61
N SER A 57 -8.09 7.93 1.22
CA SER A 57 -9.03 8.56 0.29
C SER A 57 -8.90 7.96 -1.11
N ASP A 58 -9.94 8.12 -1.94
CA ASP A 58 -9.88 7.70 -3.35
C ASP A 58 -8.75 8.41 -4.12
N GLU A 59 -8.48 9.66 -3.79
CA GLU A 59 -7.40 10.43 -4.40
C GLU A 59 -6.03 9.86 -4.03
N GLN A 60 -5.78 9.57 -2.75
CA GLN A 60 -4.53 8.96 -2.29
C GLN A 60 -4.32 7.61 -2.98
N LEU A 61 -5.38 6.78 -3.00
CA LEU A 61 -5.31 5.46 -3.60
C LEU A 61 -5.06 5.53 -5.11
N SER A 62 -5.65 6.51 -5.81
CA SER A 62 -5.37 6.77 -7.23
C SER A 62 -3.91 7.14 -7.48
N LYS A 63 -3.32 8.00 -6.64
CA LYS A 63 -1.90 8.37 -6.76
C LYS A 63 -0.98 7.17 -6.52
N ILE A 64 -1.28 6.35 -5.51
CA ILE A 64 -0.54 5.12 -5.22
C ILE A 64 -0.66 4.15 -6.40
N LYS A 65 -1.84 4.03 -7.01
CA LYS A 65 -2.05 3.17 -8.19
C LYS A 65 -1.17 3.59 -9.36
N SER A 66 -1.17 4.88 -9.66
CA SER A 66 -0.30 5.45 -10.71
C SER A 66 1.17 5.22 -10.39
N HIS A 67 1.57 5.30 -9.12
CA HIS A 67 2.94 5.01 -8.69
C HIS A 67 3.31 3.52 -8.88
N LEU A 68 2.45 2.56 -8.47
CA LEU A 68 2.69 1.13 -8.73
C LEU A 68 2.74 0.82 -10.22
N GLY A 69 1.90 1.47 -11.03
CA GLY A 69 1.92 1.35 -12.49
C GLY A 69 3.22 1.87 -13.08
N PHE A 70 3.70 3.04 -12.62
CA PHE A 70 5.00 3.60 -13.02
C PHE A 70 6.17 2.67 -12.68
N LEU A 71 6.12 1.99 -11.52
CA LEU A 71 7.12 1.00 -11.11
C LEU A 71 6.98 -0.36 -11.83
N GLY A 72 5.98 -0.53 -12.70
CA GLY A 72 5.74 -1.78 -13.42
C GLY A 72 5.27 -2.94 -12.53
N LYS A 73 4.74 -2.65 -11.33
CA LYS A 73 4.26 -3.68 -10.40
C LYS A 73 2.86 -4.20 -10.73
N ILE A 74 2.08 -3.37 -11.41
CA ILE A 74 0.70 -3.70 -11.79
C ILE A 74 0.44 -3.39 -13.27
N GLU A 75 -0.57 -4.04 -13.82
CA GLU A 75 -1.16 -3.66 -15.09
C GLU A 75 -1.91 -2.33 -14.92
N TYR A 76 -1.48 -1.33 -15.68
CA TYR A 76 -1.99 0.04 -15.60
C TYR A 76 -2.12 0.64 -17.01
N PRO A 77 -3.21 1.35 -17.35
CA PRO A 77 -4.33 1.74 -16.49
C PRO A 77 -5.51 0.76 -16.56
N LEU A 78 -5.70 -0.06 -15.51
CA LEU A 78 -6.96 -0.78 -15.29
C LEU A 78 -7.86 0.00 -14.33
N ASP A 79 -9.15 0.11 -14.64
CA ASP A 79 -10.12 0.76 -13.75
C ASP A 79 -10.65 -0.22 -12.69
N LYS A 80 -10.80 0.27 -11.46
CA LYS A 80 -11.40 -0.44 -10.30
C LYS A 80 -10.72 -1.75 -9.85
N VAL A 81 -9.75 -2.26 -10.60
CA VAL A 81 -9.04 -3.52 -10.34
C VAL A 81 -7.53 -3.28 -10.31
N TRP A 82 -6.83 -4.00 -9.44
CA TRP A 82 -5.38 -3.99 -9.30
C TRP A 82 -4.86 -5.37 -9.66
N ARG A 83 -4.12 -5.49 -10.77
CA ARG A 83 -3.58 -6.76 -11.23
C ARG A 83 -2.06 -6.71 -11.20
N PHE A 84 -1.43 -7.59 -10.43
CA PHE A 84 0.03 -7.66 -10.32
C PHE A 84 0.65 -8.30 -11.57
N ILE A 85 1.73 -7.71 -12.07
CA ILE A 85 2.54 -8.28 -13.14
C ILE A 85 3.68 -9.02 -12.45
N LYS A 86 3.73 -10.35 -12.63
CA LYS A 86 4.76 -11.22 -12.06
C LYS A 86 6.11 -10.99 -12.75
#